data_AF-E4RSB5-F1
#
_entry.id   AF-E4RSB5-F1
#
_cell.length_a   1.000
_cell.length_b   1.000
_cell.length_c   1.000
_cell.angle_alpha   90.00
_cell.angle_beta   90.00
_cell.angle_gamma   90.00
#
_symmetry.space_group_name_H-M   'P 1'
#
loop_
_entity.id
_entity.type
_entity.pdbx_description
1 polymer ?
#
loop_
_entity_poly.entity_id
_entity_poly.type
_entity_poly.pdbx_seq_one_letter_code
_entity_poly.pdbx_strand_id
1 'polypeptide(L)'
;MIFPGGGQHIGADAVFEKVFGGIRQNWTNWIATITRYIDSGDGVFVIGFYEGTFNATGKYMKSDFACEYKVKDRKITEFNQYTDTFLIGQAMGLTKE
;
A
#
# COMPACT_ATOMS: atom_id res chain seq x y z
N MET A 1 -6.03 -4.14 -0.72
CA MET A 1 -6.00 -3.30 -1.94
C MET A 1 -4.54 -2.99 -2.31
N ILE A 2 -4.19 -2.88 -3.60
CA ILE A 2 -2.80 -2.82 -4.13
C ILE A 2 -2.83 -2.00 -5.45
N PHE A 3 -2.47 -0.74 -5.43
CA PHE A 3 -2.81 0.19 -6.53
C PHE A 3 -2.03 -0.03 -7.83
N PRO A 4 -2.66 0.21 -9.00
CA PRO A 4 -4.09 0.41 -9.26
C PRO A 4 -4.83 -0.93 -9.48
N GLY A 5 -4.10 -2.03 -9.67
CA GLY A 5 -4.61 -3.36 -10.00
C GLY A 5 -5.12 -4.14 -8.79
N GLY A 6 -5.91 -3.49 -7.93
CA GLY A 6 -6.37 -4.05 -6.66
C GLY A 6 -6.95 -5.46 -6.78
N GLY A 7 -6.92 -6.22 -5.69
CA GLY A 7 -7.41 -7.59 -5.65
C GLY A 7 -7.20 -8.24 -4.29
N GLN A 8 -7.75 -9.46 -4.15
CA GLN A 8 -7.48 -10.36 -3.03
C GLN A 8 -6.44 -11.38 -3.48
N HIS A 9 -5.37 -11.52 -2.70
CA HIS A 9 -4.26 -12.42 -3.01
C HIS A 9 -4.09 -13.42 -1.87
N ILE A 10 -4.07 -14.71 -2.20
CA ILE A 10 -3.99 -15.80 -1.23
C ILE A 10 -2.66 -16.51 -1.43
N GLY A 11 -1.93 -16.71 -0.32
CA GLY A 11 -0.60 -17.31 -0.32
C GLY A 11 0.53 -16.27 -0.39
N ALA A 12 1.64 -16.56 0.28
CA ALA A 12 2.75 -15.62 0.46
C ALA A 12 3.35 -15.17 -0.89
N ASP A 13 3.54 -16.09 -1.83
CA ASP A 13 4.15 -15.79 -3.13
C ASP A 13 3.32 -14.78 -3.93
N ALA A 14 2.00 -14.99 -3.99
CA ALA A 14 1.07 -14.08 -4.67
C ALA A 14 1.05 -12.69 -4.03
N VAL A 15 1.16 -12.62 -2.70
CA VAL A 15 1.27 -11.35 -1.96
C VAL A 15 2.58 -10.65 -2.31
N PHE A 16 3.73 -11.33 -2.27
CA PHE A 16 5.01 -10.68 -2.54
C PHE A 16 5.14 -10.17 -3.98
N GLU A 17 4.80 -11.00 -4.96
CA GLU A 17 4.90 -10.64 -6.37
C GLU A 17 3.96 -9.49 -6.73
N LYS A 18 2.69 -9.57 -6.31
CA LYS A 18 1.65 -8.63 -6.75
C LYS A 18 1.64 -7.34 -5.94
N VAL A 19 2.03 -7.37 -4.65
CA VAL A 19 2.01 -6.19 -3.77
C VAL A 19 3.29 -5.37 -3.87
N PHE A 20 4.46 -6.01 -3.79
CA PHE A 20 5.73 -5.30 -3.58
C PHE A 20 6.59 -5.18 -4.84
N GLY A 21 6.44 -6.11 -5.79
CA GLY A 21 7.28 -6.17 -7.00
C GLY A 21 7.20 -4.91 -7.86
N GLY A 22 5.99 -4.40 -8.11
CA GLY A 22 5.76 -3.24 -8.97
C GLY A 22 6.17 -1.90 -8.33
N ILE A 23 6.17 -1.80 -7.01
CA ILE A 23 6.46 -0.53 -6.32
C ILE A 23 7.92 -0.13 -6.51
N ARG A 24 8.86 -1.05 -6.24
CA ARG A 24 10.30 -0.75 -6.31
C ARG A 24 10.80 -0.40 -7.72
N GLN A 25 10.15 -0.92 -8.75
CA GLN A 25 10.56 -0.70 -10.14
C GLN A 25 10.03 0.63 -10.69
N ASN A 26 8.82 1.02 -10.30
CA ASN A 26 8.10 2.13 -10.91
C ASN A 26 8.15 3.44 -10.12
N TRP A 27 8.59 3.41 -8.86
CA TRP A 27 8.63 4.58 -7.99
C TRP A 27 10.04 4.86 -7.48
N THR A 28 10.45 6.13 -7.55
CA THR A 28 11.67 6.65 -6.91
C THR A 28 11.33 7.14 -5.51
N ASN A 29 12.19 6.82 -4.53
CA ASN A 29 12.04 7.20 -3.12
C ASN A 29 10.69 6.79 -2.51
N TRP A 30 10.18 5.60 -2.86
CA TRP A 30 8.97 5.09 -2.25
C TRP A 30 9.17 4.80 -0.76
N ILE A 31 8.38 5.45 0.10
CA ILE A 31 8.42 5.31 1.55
C ILE A 31 7.01 5.09 2.09
N ALA A 32 6.87 4.19 3.06
CA ALA A 32 5.68 4.05 3.88
C ALA A 32 6.00 4.56 5.30
N THR A 33 5.50 5.74 5.64
CA THR A 33 5.74 6.36 6.96
C THR A 33 4.59 6.04 7.89
N ILE A 34 4.88 5.35 8.98
CA ILE A 34 3.90 4.99 10.00
C ILE A 34 3.84 6.08 11.06
N THR A 35 2.62 6.53 11.37
CA THR A 35 2.38 7.55 12.40
C THR A 35 1.73 6.99 13.65
N ARG A 36 0.93 5.93 13.52
CA ARG A 36 0.20 5.32 14.65
C ARG A 36 0.04 3.82 14.46
N TYR A 37 0.05 3.13 15.59
CA TYR A 37 -0.40 1.75 15.74
C TYR A 37 -1.61 1.74 16.67
N ILE A 38 -2.66 1.00 16.30
CA ILE A 38 -3.88 0.88 17.08
C ILE A 38 -4.17 -0.61 17.26
N ASP A 39 -4.23 -1.06 18.50
CA ASP A 39 -4.60 -2.44 18.84
C ASP A 39 -6.06 -2.73 18.42
N SER A 40 -6.30 -3.84 17.72
CA SER A 40 -7.64 -4.30 17.32
C SER A 40 -8.10 -5.56 18.06
N GLY A 41 -7.34 -6.04 19.05
CA GLY A 41 -7.58 -7.26 19.81
C GLY A 41 -7.02 -8.53 19.14
N ASP A 42 -7.32 -8.73 17.86
CA ASP A 42 -6.83 -9.86 17.04
C ASP A 42 -5.72 -9.47 16.05
N GLY A 43 -5.17 -8.27 16.21
CA GLY A 43 -4.31 -7.65 15.21
C GLY A 43 -3.94 -6.21 15.55
N VAL A 44 -3.61 -5.45 14.49
CA VAL A 44 -3.22 -4.05 14.59
C VAL A 44 -3.68 -3.27 13.36
N PHE A 45 -4.21 -2.07 13.57
CA PHE A 45 -4.30 -1.06 12.53
C PHE A 45 -3.05 -0.19 12.54
N VAL A 46 -2.49 0.04 11.36
CA VAL A 46 -1.36 0.92 11.12
C VAL A 46 -1.84 2.10 10.30
N ILE A 47 -1.66 3.31 10.83
CA ILE A 47 -2.03 4.55 10.14
C ILE A 47 -0.76 5.29 9.75
N GLY A 48 -0.74 5.78 8.51
CA GLY A 48 0.43 6.45 7.96
C GLY A 48 0.14 7.08 6.62
N PHE A 49 1.20 7.28 5.84
CA PHE A 49 1.10 7.71 4.45
C PHE A 49 2.19 7.05 3.60
N TYR A 50 1.89 6.86 2.32
CA TYR A 50 2.85 6.54 1.28
C TYR A 50 3.34 7.84 0.64
N GLU A 51 4.60 7.87 0.22
CA GLU A 51 5.13 8.93 -0.63
C GLU A 51 6.19 8.40 -1.60
N GLY A 52 6.46 9.18 -2.65
CA GLY A 52 7.39 8.81 -3.72
C GLY A 52 7.11 9.57 -5.02
N THR A 53 7.87 9.28 -6.06
CA THR A 53 7.71 9.88 -7.39
C THR A 53 7.55 8.78 -8.44
N PHE A 54 6.50 8.86 -9.26
CA PHE A 54 6.28 7.86 -10.31
C PHE A 54 7.25 8.10 -11.45
N ASN A 55 8.05 7.09 -11.79
CA ASN A 55 9.17 7.24 -12.71
C ASN A 55 8.74 7.69 -14.12
N ALA A 56 7.63 7.16 -14.63
CA ALA A 56 7.19 7.43 -16.00
C ALA A 56 6.61 8.83 -16.20
N THR A 57 5.99 9.42 -15.18
CA THR A 57 5.31 10.74 -15.27
C THR A 57 6.08 11.85 -14.55
N GLY A 58 7.04 11.50 -13.69
CA GLY A 58 7.75 12.43 -12.81
C GLY A 58 6.89 13.04 -11.70
N LYS A 59 5.65 12.59 -11.51
CA LYS A 59 4.73 13.17 -10.52
C LYS A 59 5.02 12.60 -9.12
N TYR A 60 5.19 13.50 -8.15
CA TYR A 60 5.22 13.14 -6.73
C TYR A 60 3.80 12.82 -6.24
N MET A 61 3.68 11.83 -5.35
CA MET A 61 2.46 11.57 -4.61
C MET A 61 2.75 11.49 -3.12
N LYS A 62 1.75 11.88 -2.34
CA LYS A 62 1.63 11.54 -0.93
C LYS A 62 0.18 11.10 -0.67
N SER A 63 -0.02 9.89 -0.17
CA SER A 63 -1.34 9.31 0.02
C SER A 63 -1.46 8.68 1.41
N ASP A 64 -2.42 9.15 2.20
CA ASP A 64 -2.68 8.60 3.53
C ASP A 64 -3.19 7.16 3.43
N PHE A 65 -2.84 6.33 4.40
CA PHE A 65 -3.31 4.96 4.49
C PHE A 65 -3.74 4.56 5.90
N ALA A 66 -4.65 3.60 5.95
CA ALA A 66 -4.86 2.70 7.08
C ALA A 66 -4.65 1.27 6.59
N CYS A 67 -3.90 0.46 7.33
CA CYS A 67 -3.70 -0.95 7.04
C CYS A 67 -4.09 -1.78 8.25
N GLU A 68 -4.98 -2.74 8.07
CA GLU A 68 -5.29 -3.76 9.08
C GLU A 68 -4.37 -4.96 8.88
N TYR A 69 -3.79 -5.45 9.97
CA TYR A 69 -3.06 -6.70 10.01
C TYR A 69 -3.71 -7.61 11.04
N LYS A 70 -4.20 -8.78 10.63
CA LYS A 70 -4.61 -9.85 11.56
C LYS A 70 -3.41 -10.68 11.95
N VAL A 71 -3.29 -10.97 13.25
CA VAL A 71 -2.15 -11.71 13.81
C VAL A 71 -2.66 -12.93 14.56
N LYS A 72 -2.15 -14.10 14.18
CA LYS A 72 -2.39 -15.37 14.88
C LYS A 72 -1.08 -16.12 15.03
N ASP A 73 -0.84 -16.71 16.20
CA ASP A 73 0.37 -17.47 16.50
C ASP A 73 1.67 -16.72 16.15
N ARG A 74 1.68 -15.41 16.46
CA ARG A 74 2.78 -14.45 16.17
C ARG A 74 3.09 -14.27 14.68
N LYS A 75 2.16 -14.62 13.79
CA LYS A 75 2.28 -14.45 12.34
C LYS A 75 1.15 -13.58 11.80
N ILE A 76 1.45 -12.76 10.81
CA ILE A 76 0.43 -12.05 10.04
C ILE A 76 -0.31 -13.07 9.17
N THR A 77 -1.62 -13.16 9.31
CA THR A 77 -2.47 -14.07 8.53
C THR A 77 -3.29 -13.34 7.48
N GLU A 78 -3.53 -12.05 7.66
CA GLU A 78 -4.32 -11.22 6.76
C GLU A 78 -3.81 -9.78 6.76
N PHE A 79 -3.89 -9.14 5.60
CA PHE A 79 -3.50 -7.74 5.40
C PHE A 79 -4.55 -7.04 4.53
N ASN A 80 -5.22 -6.04 5.11
CA ASN A 80 -6.19 -5.21 4.41
C ASN A 80 -5.69 -3.77 4.34
N GLN A 81 -5.46 -3.26 3.13
CA GLN A 81 -4.99 -1.89 2.89
C GLN A 81 -6.15 -0.99 2.42
N TYR A 82 -6.20 0.20 3.00
CA TYR A 82 -7.07 1.32 2.65
C TYR A 82 -6.19 2.56 2.45
N THR A 83 -6.34 3.28 1.34
CA THR A 83 -5.55 4.48 1.04
C THR A 83 -6.23 5.26 -0.10
N ASP A 84 -5.80 6.50 -0.35
CA ASP A 84 -6.31 7.29 -1.47
C ASP A 84 -5.70 6.79 -2.79
N THR A 85 -6.50 5.97 -3.45
CA THR A 85 -6.25 5.31 -4.73
C THR A 85 -6.16 6.29 -5.88
N PHE A 86 -6.89 7.39 -5.77
CA PHE A 86 -7.04 8.38 -6.81
C PHE A 86 -5.78 9.23 -6.91
N LEU A 87 -5.19 9.65 -5.78
CA LEU A 87 -3.90 10.34 -5.76
C LEU A 87 -2.78 9.50 -6.37
N ILE A 88 -2.76 8.19 -6.08
CA ILE A 88 -1.81 7.26 -6.69
C ILE A 88 -2.06 7.17 -8.21
N GLY A 89 -3.31 6.99 -8.63
CA GLY A 89 -3.70 6.97 -10.04
C GLY A 89 -3.35 8.25 -10.79
N GLN A 90 -3.54 9.42 -10.17
CA GLN A 90 -3.17 10.72 -10.72
C GLN A 90 -1.67 10.85 -10.96
N ALA A 91 -0.86 10.43 -9.98
CA ALA A 91 0.59 10.39 -10.13
C ALA A 91 1.00 9.44 -11.25
N MET A 92 0.33 8.29 -11.38
CA MET A 92 0.55 7.34 -12.48
C MET A 92 0.03 7.80 -13.84
N GLY A 93 -0.76 8.88 -13.91
CA GLY A 93 -1.39 9.35 -15.15
C GLY A 93 -2.58 8.50 -15.62
N LEU A 94 -3.23 7.78 -14.71
CA LEU A 94 -4.34 6.85 -15.01
C LEU A 94 -5.72 7.48 -14.85
N THR A 95 -5.80 8.70 -14.33
CA THR A 95 -7.03 9.46 -14.15
C THR A 95 -7.11 10.56 -15.21
N LYS A 96 -8.31 10.86 -15.70
CA LYS A 96 -8.55 12.06 -16.51
C LYS A 96 -8.65 13.29 -15.60
N GLU A 97 -8.23 14.45 -16.11
CA GLU A 97 -8.44 15.75 -15.47
C GLU A 97 -9.93 16.08 -15.30
#